data_AF-A0A517WAI9-F1
#
_entry.id   AF-A0A517WAI9-F1
#
_cell.length_a   1.000
_cell.length_b   1.000
_cell.length_c   1.000
_cell.angle_alpha   90.00
_cell.angle_beta   90.00
_cell.angle_gamma   90.00
#
_symmetry.space_group_name_H-M   'P 1'
#
loop_
_entity.id
_entity.type
_entity.pdbx_description
1 polymer ?
#
loop_
_entity_poly.entity_id
_entity_poly.type
_entity_poly.pdbx_seq_one_letter_code
_entity_poly.pdbx_strand_id
1 'polypeptide(L)'
;MMNSLNLAEDEQAWFISHQADLSDMGFELVTPDRNAGLLKQLELELSPGHPIYGNNANVLGAFSGTDDILLKLDSEIEGARYALVHLTWGGTQTPPWPSTQLIADLDEWLVSLNPSPEEELAIQKFNAQRRRREQRRNQLSQLGFYLFIVLVIVTLFLAMMTQVKPEWFGL
;
A
#
# COMPACT_ATOMS: atom_id res chain seq x y z
N MET A 1 -4.26 -16.11 38.15
CA MET A 1 -3.85 -16.84 36.93
C MET A 1 -4.92 -16.59 35.88
N MET A 2 -4.71 -15.60 35.01
CA MET A 2 -5.58 -15.37 33.85
C MET A 2 -5.19 -16.37 32.76
N ASN A 3 -6.20 -16.96 32.13
CA ASN A 3 -6.08 -18.07 31.19
C ASN A 3 -5.50 -17.55 29.86
N SER A 4 -4.44 -18.17 29.35
CA SER A 4 -3.79 -17.77 28.09
C SER A 4 -4.73 -17.82 26.87
N LEU A 5 -5.79 -18.62 26.96
CA LEU A 5 -6.87 -18.68 25.97
C LEU A 5 -7.64 -17.36 25.83
N ASN A 6 -7.89 -16.66 26.95
CA ASN A 6 -8.69 -15.43 26.92
C ASN A 6 -7.89 -14.27 26.30
N LEU A 7 -6.57 -14.20 26.51
CA LEU A 7 -5.74 -13.14 25.91
C LEU A 7 -5.70 -13.20 24.39
N ALA A 8 -5.51 -14.40 23.82
CA ALA A 8 -5.48 -14.58 22.37
C ALA A 8 -6.83 -14.24 21.73
N GLU A 9 -7.93 -14.50 22.44
CA GLU A 9 -9.29 -14.16 22.01
C GLU A 9 -9.53 -12.64 22.07
N ASP A 10 -9.05 -11.97 23.14
CA ASP A 10 -9.18 -10.52 23.33
C ASP A 10 -8.40 -9.70 22.27
N GLU A 11 -7.24 -10.16 21.82
CA GLU A 11 -6.44 -9.40 20.84
C GLU A 11 -6.85 -9.69 19.40
N GLN A 12 -7.30 -10.91 19.11
CA GLN A 12 -8.01 -11.16 17.87
C GLN A 12 -9.28 -10.33 17.82
N ALA A 13 -10.00 -10.20 18.95
CA ALA A 13 -11.14 -9.31 19.05
C ALA A 13 -10.75 -7.84 18.84
N TRP A 14 -9.60 -7.38 19.34
CA TRP A 14 -9.08 -6.03 19.06
C TRP A 14 -8.86 -5.83 17.56
N PHE A 15 -8.15 -6.75 16.89
CA PHE A 15 -7.86 -6.63 15.45
C PHE A 15 -9.14 -6.69 14.61
N ILE A 16 -10.10 -7.52 15.01
CA ILE A 16 -11.43 -7.59 14.39
C ILE A 16 -12.19 -6.28 14.61
N SER A 17 -12.14 -5.70 15.82
CA SER A 17 -12.85 -4.45 16.13
C SER A 17 -12.29 -3.25 15.37
N HIS A 18 -10.98 -3.24 15.08
CA HIS A 18 -10.29 -2.19 14.32
C HIS A 18 -10.04 -2.59 12.86
N GLN A 19 -10.68 -3.67 12.37
CA GLN A 19 -10.43 -4.19 11.03
C GLN A 19 -10.71 -3.14 9.96
N ALA A 20 -11.75 -2.32 10.14
CA ALA A 20 -12.09 -1.25 9.18
C ALA A 20 -10.96 -0.22 9.08
N ASP A 21 -10.48 0.30 10.20
CA ASP A 21 -9.40 1.29 10.25
C ASP A 21 -8.09 0.71 9.67
N LEU A 22 -7.75 -0.51 10.07
CA LEU A 22 -6.58 -1.23 9.57
C LEU A 22 -6.69 -1.52 8.06
N SER A 23 -7.87 -1.88 7.57
CA SER A 23 -8.10 -2.12 6.14
C SER A 23 -8.01 -0.84 5.31
N ASP A 24 -8.51 0.27 5.82
CA ASP A 24 -8.38 1.59 5.18
C ASP A 24 -6.90 2.02 5.06
N MET A 25 -6.08 1.59 6.02
CA MET A 25 -4.62 1.75 5.95
C MET A 25 -3.94 0.76 4.99
N GLY A 26 -4.55 -0.40 4.73
CA GLY A 26 -4.01 -1.44 3.85
C GLY A 26 -3.55 -2.71 4.55
N PHE A 27 -3.79 -2.86 5.86
CA PHE A 27 -3.59 -4.10 6.59
C PHE A 27 -4.75 -5.07 6.38
N GLU A 28 -4.40 -6.32 6.13
CA GLU A 28 -5.35 -7.40 5.92
C GLU A 28 -5.18 -8.46 7.01
N LEU A 29 -6.30 -9.11 7.36
CA LEU A 29 -6.30 -10.29 8.21
C LEU A 29 -5.56 -11.43 7.48
N VAL A 30 -4.67 -12.10 8.19
CA VAL A 30 -3.82 -13.15 7.61
C VAL A 30 -4.49 -14.51 7.77
N THR A 31 -4.58 -15.27 6.67
CA THR A 31 -5.07 -16.66 6.73
C THR A 31 -4.09 -17.55 7.49
N PRO A 32 -4.53 -18.67 8.12
CA PRO A 32 -3.63 -19.55 8.87
C PRO A 32 -2.41 -20.03 8.08
N ASP A 33 -2.59 -20.38 6.81
CA ASP A 33 -1.49 -20.81 5.93
C ASP A 33 -0.49 -19.69 5.65
N ARG A 34 -0.99 -18.46 5.41
CA ARG A 34 -0.14 -17.28 5.19
C ARG A 34 0.61 -16.92 6.47
N ASN A 35 -0.03 -17.03 7.63
CA ASN A 35 0.59 -16.79 8.93
C ASN A 35 1.79 -17.72 9.15
N ALA A 36 1.61 -19.03 8.94
CA ALA A 36 2.70 -20.00 9.05
C ALA A 36 3.86 -19.71 8.10
N GLY A 37 3.57 -19.28 6.86
CA GLY A 37 4.58 -18.87 5.89
C GLY A 37 5.38 -17.64 6.33
N LEU A 38 4.69 -16.61 6.83
CA LEU A 38 5.31 -15.37 7.29
C LEU A 38 6.17 -15.58 8.54
N LEU A 39 5.69 -16.36 9.52
CA LEU A 39 6.48 -16.72 10.71
C LEU A 39 7.73 -17.51 10.37
N LYS A 40 7.63 -18.45 9.41
CA LYS A 40 8.78 -19.20 8.92
C LYS A 40 9.81 -18.29 8.23
N GLN A 41 9.34 -17.32 7.44
CA GLN A 41 10.22 -16.35 6.79
C GLN A 41 10.89 -15.45 7.83
N LEU A 42 10.14 -14.97 8.82
CA LEU A 42 10.66 -14.20 9.94
C LEU A 42 11.75 -14.96 10.70
N GLU A 43 11.51 -16.22 11.06
CA GLU A 43 12.49 -17.07 11.75
C GLU A 43 13.78 -17.25 10.95
N LEU A 44 13.66 -17.39 9.62
CA LEU A 44 14.80 -17.53 8.71
C LEU A 44 15.63 -16.25 8.60
N GLU A 45 15.00 -15.08 8.68
CA GLU A 45 15.66 -13.78 8.61
C GLU A 45 16.28 -13.33 9.94
N LEU A 46 15.65 -13.67 11.06
CA LEU A 46 16.09 -13.26 12.38
C LEU A 46 17.44 -13.91 12.77
N SER A 47 18.31 -13.12 13.40
CA SER A 47 19.61 -13.59 13.91
C SER A 47 19.90 -13.09 15.33
N PRO A 48 20.82 -13.75 16.06
CA PRO A 48 21.18 -13.34 17.42
C PRO A 48 21.57 -11.87 17.50
N GLY A 49 21.01 -11.16 18.48
CA GLY A 49 21.21 -9.72 18.67
C GLY A 49 20.08 -8.85 18.10
N HIS A 50 19.15 -9.43 17.35
CA HIS A 50 17.92 -8.73 16.96
C HIS A 50 16.93 -8.66 18.14
N PRO A 51 16.20 -7.54 18.36
CA PRO A 51 15.34 -7.34 19.54
C PRO A 51 14.31 -8.45 19.79
N ILE A 52 13.70 -8.98 18.72
CA ILE A 52 12.69 -10.04 18.81
C ILE A 52 13.26 -11.45 18.55
N TYR A 53 14.58 -11.61 18.42
CA TYR A 53 15.20 -12.92 18.17
C TYR A 53 14.87 -13.91 19.29
N GLY A 54 14.43 -15.10 18.92
CA GLY A 54 14.08 -16.17 19.87
C GLY A 54 12.78 -15.94 20.65
N ASN A 55 12.03 -14.87 20.37
CA ASN A 55 10.70 -14.68 20.93
C ASN A 55 9.65 -15.29 20.01
N ASN A 56 8.72 -16.02 20.60
CA ASN A 56 7.56 -16.51 19.86
C ASN A 56 6.61 -15.34 19.59
N ALA A 57 5.95 -15.39 18.43
CA ALA A 57 5.02 -14.37 18.02
C ALA A 57 3.91 -14.97 17.14
N ASN A 58 2.79 -14.25 17.05
CA ASN A 58 1.70 -14.55 16.15
C ASN A 58 1.44 -13.36 15.23
N VAL A 59 1.17 -13.61 13.94
CA VAL A 59 0.83 -12.55 12.98
C VAL A 59 -0.62 -12.15 13.18
N LEU A 60 -0.86 -10.88 13.52
CA LEU A 60 -2.20 -10.31 13.63
C LEU A 60 -2.70 -9.80 12.27
N GLY A 61 -1.80 -9.18 11.50
CA GLY A 61 -2.13 -8.59 10.21
C GLY A 61 -0.90 -8.47 9.32
N ALA A 62 -1.13 -8.37 8.01
CA ALA A 62 -0.08 -8.09 7.03
C ALA A 62 -0.52 -6.96 6.10
N PHE A 63 0.40 -6.05 5.81
CA PHE A 63 0.14 -4.97 4.88
C PHE A 63 0.11 -5.49 3.44
N SER A 64 -0.80 -4.97 2.62
CA SER A 64 -1.01 -5.43 1.24
C SER A 64 -0.06 -4.77 0.23
N GLY A 65 0.45 -3.57 0.53
CA GLY A 65 1.29 -2.78 -0.38
C GLY A 65 2.81 -2.84 -0.12
N THR A 66 3.24 -3.49 0.95
CA THR A 66 4.62 -3.58 1.46
C THR A 66 4.77 -4.89 2.23
N ASP A 67 6.01 -5.25 2.54
CA ASP A 67 6.36 -6.48 3.24
C ASP A 67 6.25 -6.37 4.78
N ASP A 68 5.36 -5.48 5.26
CA ASP A 68 5.17 -5.21 6.68
C ASP A 68 4.16 -6.19 7.31
N ILE A 69 4.52 -6.73 8.47
CA ILE A 69 3.66 -7.61 9.28
C ILE A 69 3.52 -7.07 10.70
N LEU A 70 2.30 -7.11 11.24
CA LEU A 70 2.01 -6.77 12.63
C LEU A 70 2.00 -8.05 13.46
N LEU A 71 2.91 -8.14 14.40
CA LEU A 71 3.09 -9.27 15.30
C LEU A 71 2.59 -8.95 16.69
N LYS A 72 2.00 -9.96 17.32
CA LYS A 72 1.89 -10.03 18.77
C LYS A 72 3.05 -10.87 19.31
N LEU A 73 3.78 -10.36 20.27
CA LEU A 73 4.84 -11.06 20.98
C LEU A 73 4.25 -11.87 22.15
N ASP A 74 4.75 -13.09 22.36
CA ASP A 74 4.33 -13.93 23.50
C ASP A 74 4.83 -13.38 24.84
N SER A 75 5.94 -12.66 24.82
CA SER A 75 6.54 -11.97 25.97
C SER A 75 6.76 -10.49 25.67
N GLU A 76 6.67 -9.68 26.73
CA GLU A 76 6.93 -8.25 26.65
C GLU A 76 8.44 -7.99 26.50
N ILE A 77 8.81 -7.19 25.51
CA ILE A 77 10.19 -6.82 25.19
C ILE A 77 10.28 -5.30 25.28
N GLU A 78 11.10 -4.77 26.19
CA GLU A 78 11.27 -3.31 26.37
C GLU A 78 9.95 -2.55 26.59
N GLY A 79 8.96 -3.18 27.24
CA GLY A 79 7.63 -2.60 27.45
C GLY A 79 6.68 -2.75 26.26
N ALA A 80 7.13 -3.36 25.16
CA ALA A 80 6.34 -3.62 23.97
C ALA A 80 5.78 -5.05 23.94
N ARG A 81 4.52 -5.17 23.52
CA ARG A 81 3.83 -6.46 23.33
C ARG A 81 3.55 -6.77 21.86
N TYR A 82 3.80 -5.79 21.00
CA TYR A 82 3.58 -5.89 19.58
C TYR A 82 4.83 -5.44 18.84
N ALA A 83 4.98 -5.90 17.61
CA ALA A 83 6.07 -5.48 16.75
C ALA A 83 5.56 -5.35 15.31
N LEU A 84 5.86 -4.21 14.68
CA LEU A 84 5.73 -4.06 13.23
C LEU A 84 7.07 -4.43 12.61
N VAL A 85 7.09 -5.43 11.74
CA VAL A 85 8.31 -5.94 11.10
C VAL A 85 8.21 -5.81 9.60
N HIS A 86 9.22 -5.19 9.00
CA HIS A 86 9.40 -5.15 7.55
C HIS A 86 10.27 -6.33 7.11
N LEU A 87 9.66 -7.36 6.54
CA LEU A 87 10.38 -8.52 6.03
C LEU A 87 11.28 -8.14 4.84
N THR A 88 12.41 -8.80 4.72
CA THR A 88 13.38 -8.59 3.63
C THR A 88 13.25 -9.63 2.52
N TRP A 89 12.55 -10.73 2.79
CA TRP A 89 12.45 -11.94 1.95
C TRP A 89 13.81 -12.57 1.61
N GLY A 90 14.84 -12.27 2.42
CA GLY A 90 16.19 -12.77 2.28
C GLY A 90 16.44 -14.03 3.10
N GLY A 91 17.73 -14.41 3.21
CA GLY A 91 18.21 -15.37 4.18
C GLY A 91 18.36 -14.77 5.57
N THR A 92 19.17 -15.40 6.42
CA THR A 92 19.56 -14.84 7.73
C THR A 92 20.16 -13.44 7.57
N GLN A 93 19.56 -12.47 8.24
CA GLN A 93 19.97 -11.07 8.20
C GLN A 93 20.91 -10.76 9.36
N THR A 94 21.57 -9.60 9.29
CA THR A 94 22.37 -9.07 10.41
C THR A 94 21.58 -7.96 11.10
N PRO A 95 21.53 -7.88 12.43
CA PRO A 95 20.83 -6.80 13.12
C PRO A 95 21.36 -5.43 12.65
N PRO A 96 20.49 -4.43 12.45
CA PRO A 96 19.11 -4.35 12.92
C PRO A 96 18.06 -4.91 11.93
N TRP A 97 18.45 -5.66 10.90
CA TRP A 97 17.51 -6.24 9.93
C TRP A 97 16.99 -7.61 10.39
N PRO A 98 15.73 -7.96 10.08
CA PRO A 98 14.69 -7.15 9.42
C PRO A 98 14.24 -5.94 10.25
N SER A 99 13.88 -4.83 9.58
CA SER A 99 13.53 -3.60 10.31
C SER A 99 12.33 -3.83 11.21
N THR A 100 12.46 -3.50 12.49
CA THR A 100 11.45 -3.79 13.51
C THR A 100 11.17 -2.56 14.36
N GLN A 101 9.89 -2.21 14.47
CA GLN A 101 9.38 -1.22 15.39
C GLN A 101 8.62 -1.93 16.51
N LEU A 102 9.08 -1.74 17.75
CA LEU A 102 8.39 -2.22 18.94
C LEU A 102 7.20 -1.30 19.28
N ILE A 103 6.06 -1.88 19.61
CA ILE A 103 4.80 -1.19 19.89
C ILE A 103 4.26 -1.65 21.25
N ALA A 104 4.09 -0.70 22.15
CA ALA A 104 3.54 -0.95 23.49
C ALA A 104 2.01 -1.04 23.48
N ASP A 105 1.37 -0.08 22.82
CA ASP A 105 -0.08 0.07 22.76
C ASP A 105 -0.51 0.23 21.30
N LEU A 106 -1.44 -0.62 20.86
CA LEU A 106 -1.91 -0.62 19.48
C LEU A 106 -2.86 0.55 19.18
N ASP A 107 -3.64 1.02 20.16
CA ASP A 107 -4.53 2.17 19.97
C ASP A 107 -3.71 3.45 19.85
N GLU A 108 -2.70 3.62 20.72
CA GLU A 108 -1.77 4.74 20.61
C GLU A 108 -1.01 4.71 19.27
N TRP A 109 -0.54 3.52 18.86
CA TRP A 109 0.12 3.35 17.58
C TRP A 109 -0.80 3.70 16.41
N LEU A 110 -2.05 3.21 16.38
CA LEU A 110 -3.03 3.57 15.33
C LEU A 110 -3.27 5.08 15.27
N VAL A 111 -3.43 5.74 16.42
CA VAL A 111 -3.60 7.19 16.48
C VAL A 111 -2.36 7.92 15.94
N SER A 112 -1.16 7.41 16.21
CA SER A 112 0.10 7.99 15.72
C SER A 112 0.26 7.93 14.19
N LEU A 113 -0.45 7.01 13.53
CA LEU A 113 -0.42 6.86 12.06
C LEU A 113 -1.31 7.88 11.36
N ASN A 114 -2.26 8.48 12.08
CA ASN A 114 -3.10 9.52 11.51
C ASN A 114 -2.27 10.79 11.25
N PRO A 115 -2.21 11.26 10.01
CA PRO A 115 -1.46 12.46 9.68
C PRO A 115 -2.04 13.66 10.45
N SER A 116 -1.16 14.56 10.88
CA SER A 116 -1.59 15.83 11.45
C SER A 116 -2.33 16.67 10.40
N PRO A 117 -3.20 17.61 10.81
CA PRO A 117 -3.92 18.47 9.85
C PRO A 117 -3.01 19.25 8.89
N GLU A 118 -1.79 19.60 9.32
CA GLU A 118 -0.80 20.25 8.45
C GLU A 118 -0.24 19.30 7.39
N GLU A 119 0.05 18.05 7.77
CA GLU A 119 0.50 17.00 6.86
C GLU A 119 -0.59 16.59 5.88
N GLU A 120 -1.84 16.46 6.33
CA GLU A 120 -2.99 16.24 5.45
C GLU A 120 -3.10 17.32 4.39
N LEU A 121 -2.97 18.59 4.78
CA LEU A 121 -3.01 19.71 3.86
C LEU A 121 -1.83 19.67 2.87
N ALA A 122 -0.63 19.27 3.33
CA ALA A 122 0.53 19.10 2.47
C ALA A 122 0.33 17.97 1.45
N ILE A 123 -0.17 16.81 1.89
CA ILE A 123 -0.53 15.67 1.05
C ILE A 123 -1.58 16.08 0.01
N GLN A 124 -2.65 16.78 0.43
CA GLN A 124 -3.69 17.26 -0.47
C GLN A 124 -3.14 18.25 -1.51
N LYS A 125 -2.29 19.19 -1.10
CA LYS A 125 -1.63 20.14 -2.02
C LYS A 125 -0.74 19.40 -3.02
N PHE A 126 0.08 18.46 -2.57
CA PHE A 126 0.93 17.65 -3.43
C PHE A 126 0.11 16.84 -4.44
N ASN A 127 -0.93 16.14 -3.98
CA ASN A 127 -1.83 15.37 -4.83
C ASN A 127 -2.56 16.26 -5.84
N ALA A 128 -3.02 17.45 -5.44
CA ALA A 128 -3.64 18.41 -6.35
C ALA A 128 -2.65 18.91 -7.42
N GLN A 129 -1.40 19.18 -7.05
CA GLN A 129 -0.36 19.56 -8.02
C GLN A 129 -0.08 18.44 -9.02
N ARG A 130 -0.01 17.18 -8.58
CA ARG A 130 0.15 16.02 -9.45
C ARG A 130 -1.02 15.90 -10.43
N ARG A 131 -2.27 15.96 -9.95
CA ARG A 131 -3.48 15.92 -10.80
C ARG A 131 -3.47 17.03 -11.86
N ARG A 132 -3.06 18.26 -11.51
CA ARG A 132 -2.92 19.37 -12.47
C ARG A 132 -1.88 19.11 -13.55
N ARG A 133 -0.77 18.43 -13.23
CA ARG A 133 0.26 18.05 -14.23
C ARG A 133 -0.28 16.98 -15.17
N GLU A 134 -0.99 15.98 -14.66
CA GLU A 134 -1.60 14.91 -15.45
C GLU A 134 -2.72 15.44 -16.37
N GLN A 135 -3.61 16.30 -15.86
CA GLN A 135 -4.65 16.93 -16.67
C GLN A 135 -4.09 17.73 -17.86
N ARG A 136 -3.01 18.49 -17.66
CA ARG A 136 -2.35 19.22 -18.76
C ARG A 136 -1.81 18.30 -19.84
N ARG A 137 -1.23 17.15 -19.46
CA ARG A 137 -0.74 16.15 -20.43
C ARG A 137 -1.89 15.54 -21.22
N ASN A 138 -2.99 15.21 -20.57
CA ASN A 138 -4.17 14.64 -21.23
C ASN A 138 -4.83 15.65 -22.19
N GLN A 139 -4.92 16.93 -21.81
CA GLN A 139 -5.45 17.97 -22.69
C GLN A 139 -4.58 18.19 -23.94
N LEU A 140 -3.25 18.20 -23.79
CA LEU A 140 -2.34 18.32 -24.93
C LEU A 140 -2.45 17.11 -25.88
N SER A 141 -2.61 15.90 -25.33
CA SER A 141 -2.85 14.68 -26.11
C SER A 141 -4.18 14.77 -26.88
N GLN A 142 -5.26 15.22 -26.24
CA GLN A 142 -6.57 15.38 -26.89
C GLN A 142 -6.52 16.45 -27.99
N LEU A 143 -5.87 17.59 -27.77
CA LEU A 143 -5.75 18.64 -28.78
C LEU A 143 -4.98 18.12 -30.01
N GLY A 144 -3.85 17.44 -29.79
CA GLY A 144 -3.08 16.83 -30.88
C GLY A 144 -3.90 15.80 -31.66
N PHE A 145 -4.67 14.97 -30.96
CA PHE A 145 -5.58 14.01 -31.59
C PHE A 145 -6.65 14.72 -32.45
N TYR A 146 -7.29 15.78 -31.95
CA TYR A 146 -8.28 16.53 -32.73
C TYR A 146 -7.68 17.21 -33.96
N LEU A 147 -6.49 17.82 -33.84
CA LEU A 147 -5.79 18.40 -34.99
C LEU A 147 -5.46 17.36 -36.05
N PHE A 148 -5.03 16.17 -35.64
CA PHE A 148 -4.80 15.04 -36.54
C PHE A 148 -6.09 14.60 -37.25
N ILE A 149 -7.20 14.46 -36.53
CA ILE A 149 -8.50 14.11 -37.12
C ILE A 149 -8.95 15.17 -38.14
N VAL A 150 -8.82 16.46 -37.82
CA VAL A 150 -9.14 17.54 -38.76
C VAL A 150 -8.28 17.47 -40.02
N LEU A 151 -6.98 17.22 -39.89
CA LEU A 151 -6.06 17.04 -41.03
C LEU A 151 -6.51 15.86 -41.92
N VAL A 152 -6.91 14.73 -41.33
CA VAL A 152 -7.43 13.57 -42.06
C VAL A 152 -8.72 13.91 -42.81
N ILE A 153 -9.65 14.61 -42.16
CA ILE A 153 -10.90 15.06 -42.79
C ILE A 153 -10.61 15.98 -43.99
N VAL A 154 -9.72 16.96 -43.83
CA VAL A 154 -9.34 17.89 -44.89
C VAL A 154 -8.68 17.17 -46.06
N THR A 155 -7.76 16.24 -45.79
CA THR A 155 -7.10 15.44 -46.84
C THR A 155 -8.09 14.53 -47.58
N LEU A 156 -9.01 13.87 -46.88
CA LEU A 156 -10.08 13.09 -47.50
C LEU A 156 -11.02 13.97 -48.33
N PHE A 157 -11.38 15.16 -47.85
CA PHE A 157 -12.21 16.11 -48.58
C PHE A 157 -11.53 16.60 -49.86
N LEU A 158 -10.26 16.98 -49.79
CA LEU A 158 -9.48 17.37 -50.97
C LEU A 158 -9.37 16.21 -51.97
N ALA A 159 -9.07 15.00 -51.49
CA ALA A 159 -9.05 13.81 -52.34
C ALA A 159 -10.40 13.56 -53.01
N MET A 160 -11.51 13.71 -52.28
CA MET A 160 -12.86 13.61 -52.84
C MET A 160 -13.08 14.66 -53.94
N MET A 161 -12.74 15.93 -53.70
CA MET A 161 -12.86 17.01 -54.68
C MET A 161 -12.03 16.75 -55.95
N THR A 162 -10.86 16.11 -55.85
CA THR A 162 -10.07 15.74 -57.04
C THR A 162 -10.68 14.60 -57.85
N GLN A 163 -11.54 13.78 -57.25
CA GLN A 163 -12.28 12.73 -57.95
C GLN A 163 -13.63 13.19 -58.52
N VAL A 164 -14.12 14.37 -58.11
CA VAL A 164 -15.31 14.98 -58.70
C VAL A 164 -14.97 15.43 -60.12
N LYS A 165 -15.51 14.70 -61.10
CA LYS A 165 -15.30 14.99 -62.52
C LYS A 165 -16.04 16.28 -62.92
N PRO A 166 -15.42 17.17 -63.72
CA PRO A 166 -16.01 18.46 -64.10
C PRO A 166 -17.32 18.32 -64.88
N GLU A 167 -17.55 17.19 -65.57
CA GLU A 167 -18.83 16.88 -66.24
C GLU A 167 -20.07 16.85 -65.32
N TRP A 168 -19.92 16.81 -63.99
CA TRP A 168 -21.05 16.91 -63.05
C TRP A 168 -21.49 18.35 -62.74
N PHE A 169 -20.69 19.36 -63.11
CA PHE A 169 -20.99 20.77 -62.86
C PHE A 169 -21.67 21.48 -64.04
N GLY A 170 -22.06 20.76 -65.10
CA GLY A 170 -22.95 21.27 -66.15
C GLY A 170 -22.54 22.61 -66.75
N LEU A 171 -21.26 22.76 -67.10
CA LEU A 171 -20.75 23.83 -67.97
C LEU A 171 -20.46 23.29 -69.37
#